data_AF-A0A356SBF6-F1
#
_entry.id   AF-A0A356SBF6-F1
#
_cell.length_a   1.000
_cell.length_b   1.000
_cell.length_c   1.000
_cell.angle_alpha   90.00
_cell.angle_beta   90.00
_cell.angle_gamma   90.00
#
_symmetry.space_group_name_H-M   'P 1'
#
loop_
_entity.id
_entity.type
_entity.pdbx_description
1 polymer ?
#
loop_
_entity_poly.entity_id
_entity_poly.type
_entity_poly.pdbx_seq_one_letter_code
_entity_poly.pdbx_strand_id
1 'polypeptide(L)'
;MIRIKELAAGFAIDVCAYAVMSNHYHLVLHVDLADAKSWSDEEVIKRWTALFPSNGKLIETLYLNRKSKTAQKQLHKKIEEWRCRLSDISWFMRCLNESFARRANREDECSGRFWEGRFKSQALLDEKALVTCMAYVDLNPVRAGITDALDSSDFTSIQERLIVHAKQVKNRSYRQHRLLTRRAAKHLLGRQSASRQSRLKSLSELPGVSETSPSLPISQQSYFDLLDTTVKALSLLKDEKEKALAVMEDKQSVLGDLNIGTRSWLKGVTKFHRYYAHAAGTESSIINFHKHRIKTGEKFKHPDKWIRGAKPAKQLFGT
;
A
#
# COMPACT_ATOMS: atom_id res chain seq x y z
N MET A 1 -6.16 10.51 -5.91
CA MET A 1 -6.31 9.19 -6.57
C MET A 1 -5.42 9.05 -7.79
N ILE A 2 -5.70 9.83 -8.84
CA ILE A 2 -4.95 9.80 -10.11
C ILE A 2 -3.44 9.84 -9.87
N ARG A 3 -2.95 10.76 -9.02
CA ARG A 3 -1.51 10.91 -8.78
C ARG A 3 -0.79 9.69 -8.21
N ILE A 4 -1.43 8.95 -7.29
CA ILE A 4 -0.84 7.74 -6.69
C ILE A 4 -0.60 6.70 -7.79
N LYS A 5 -1.59 6.51 -8.68
CA LYS A 5 -1.55 5.55 -9.78
C LYS A 5 -0.62 5.99 -10.91
N GLU A 6 -0.54 7.28 -11.20
CA GLU A 6 0.44 7.84 -12.15
C GLU A 6 1.87 7.57 -11.68
N LEU A 7 2.16 7.82 -10.40
CA LEU A 7 3.48 7.53 -9.85
C LEU A 7 3.77 6.02 -9.87
N ALA A 8 2.82 5.20 -9.46
CA ALA A 8 2.96 3.74 -9.49
C ALA A 8 3.10 3.19 -10.92
N ALA A 9 2.68 3.91 -11.96
CA ALA A 9 2.94 3.53 -13.34
C ALA A 9 4.40 3.79 -13.79
N GLY A 10 5.07 4.76 -13.17
CA GLY A 10 6.45 5.13 -13.46
C GLY A 10 7.47 4.37 -12.61
N PHE A 11 7.15 4.18 -11.33
CA PHE A 11 7.99 3.49 -10.36
C PHE A 11 7.84 1.96 -10.46
N ALA A 12 8.82 1.23 -9.92
CA ALA A 12 8.73 -0.22 -9.68
C ALA A 12 8.03 -0.45 -8.33
N ILE A 13 6.88 0.19 -8.15
CA ILE A 13 6.13 0.21 -6.90
C ILE A 13 4.66 0.03 -7.21
N ASP A 14 4.11 -1.08 -6.74
CA ASP A 14 2.69 -1.34 -6.81
C ASP A 14 1.97 -0.81 -5.59
N VAL A 15 0.69 -0.49 -5.77
CA VAL A 15 -0.21 -0.11 -4.70
C VAL A 15 -1.07 -1.32 -4.37
N CYS A 16 -0.94 -1.84 -3.16
CA CYS A 16 -1.74 -2.98 -2.68
C CYS A 16 -3.04 -2.51 -2.03
N ALA A 17 -2.98 -1.44 -1.24
CA ALA A 17 -4.13 -0.79 -0.63
C ALA A 17 -3.85 0.69 -0.36
N TYR A 18 -4.90 1.50 -0.28
CA TYR A 18 -4.82 2.90 0.07
C TYR A 18 -6.12 3.38 0.73
N ALA A 19 -6.02 4.43 1.54
CA ALA A 19 -7.17 5.20 2.02
C ALA A 19 -6.78 6.67 2.13
N VAL A 20 -7.54 7.56 1.49
CA VAL A 20 -7.32 9.01 1.54
C VAL A 20 -8.40 9.65 2.40
N MET A 21 -7.98 10.27 3.50
CA MET A 21 -8.84 10.99 4.45
C MET A 21 -8.64 12.49 4.27
N SER A 22 -9.48 13.31 4.91
CA SER A 22 -9.40 14.77 4.82
C SER A 22 -8.10 15.35 5.40
N ASN A 23 -7.48 14.67 6.37
CA ASN A 23 -6.29 15.15 7.08
C ASN A 23 -5.05 14.23 6.98
N HIS A 24 -5.17 13.05 6.40
CA HIS A 24 -4.05 12.11 6.21
C HIS A 24 -4.40 11.06 5.17
N TYR A 25 -3.43 10.23 4.79
CA TYR A 25 -3.68 9.06 3.95
C TYR A 25 -2.80 7.88 4.37
N HIS A 26 -3.23 6.66 4.01
CA HIS A 26 -2.48 5.42 4.24
C HIS A 26 -2.22 4.74 2.90
N LEU A 27 -1.04 4.12 2.75
CA LEU A 27 -0.66 3.31 1.59
C LEU A 27 -0.07 1.99 2.07
N VAL A 28 -0.43 0.91 1.38
CA VAL A 28 0.29 -0.37 1.40
C VAL A 28 0.93 -0.52 0.04
N LEU A 29 2.26 -0.60 0.01
CA LEU A 29 3.06 -0.60 -1.21
C LEU A 29 3.87 -1.89 -1.31
N HIS A 30 4.04 -2.38 -2.54
CA HIS A 30 4.97 -3.46 -2.86
C HIS A 30 6.07 -2.90 -3.77
N VAL A 31 7.33 -3.05 -3.36
CA VAL A 31 8.49 -2.61 -4.16
C VAL A 31 8.99 -3.79 -4.98
N ASP A 32 8.78 -3.73 -6.29
CA ASP A 32 9.16 -4.81 -7.21
C ASP A 32 10.60 -4.63 -7.69
N LEU A 33 11.55 -5.06 -6.87
CA LEU A 33 12.97 -5.01 -7.22
C LEU A 33 13.33 -5.89 -8.41
N ALA A 34 12.55 -6.93 -8.70
CA ALA A 34 12.76 -7.79 -9.85
C ALA A 34 12.37 -7.06 -11.14
N ASP A 35 11.21 -6.41 -11.16
CA ASP A 35 10.77 -5.55 -12.28
C ASP A 35 11.79 -4.44 -12.52
N ALA A 36 12.21 -3.73 -11.46
CA ALA A 36 13.21 -2.65 -11.55
C ALA A 36 14.53 -3.11 -12.16
N LYS A 37 14.99 -4.34 -11.86
CA LYS A 37 16.22 -4.92 -12.42
C LYS A 37 16.03 -5.41 -13.86
N SER A 38 14.83 -5.83 -14.23
CA SER A 38 14.52 -6.34 -15.56
C SER A 38 14.51 -5.26 -16.66
N TRP A 39 14.32 -3.99 -16.29
CA TRP A 39 14.20 -2.91 -17.27
C TRP A 39 15.50 -2.67 -18.05
N SER A 40 15.37 -2.38 -19.34
CA SER A 40 16.50 -1.84 -20.09
C SER A 40 16.84 -0.42 -19.65
N ASP A 41 18.04 0.03 -19.99
CA ASP A 41 18.51 1.39 -19.74
C ASP A 41 17.59 2.42 -20.38
N GLU A 42 17.07 2.14 -21.58
CA GLU A 42 16.11 2.98 -22.28
C GLU A 42 14.78 3.11 -21.51
N GLU A 43 14.28 2.03 -20.92
CA GLU A 43 13.04 2.06 -20.15
C GLU A 43 13.22 2.83 -18.84
N VAL A 44 14.38 2.71 -18.17
CA VAL A 44 14.71 3.53 -16.99
C VAL A 44 14.73 5.01 -17.34
N ILE A 45 15.42 5.38 -18.44
CA ILE A 45 15.47 6.75 -18.94
C ILE A 45 14.06 7.27 -19.22
N LYS A 46 13.26 6.51 -19.97
CA LYS A 46 11.88 6.87 -20.34
C LYS A 46 11.01 7.11 -19.12
N ARG A 47 11.03 6.20 -18.13
CA ARG A 47 10.28 6.34 -16.88
C ARG A 47 10.72 7.55 -16.07
N TRP A 48 12.04 7.74 -15.90
CA TRP A 48 12.57 8.85 -15.12
C TRP A 48 12.27 10.21 -15.77
N THR A 49 12.49 10.33 -17.08
CA THR A 49 12.25 11.57 -17.83
C THR A 49 10.77 11.90 -17.99
N ALA A 50 9.88 10.91 -17.98
CA ALA A 50 8.44 11.16 -17.90
C ALA A 50 8.02 11.82 -16.57
N LEU A 51 8.69 11.46 -15.47
CA LEU A 51 8.45 12.06 -14.15
C LEU A 51 9.19 13.38 -13.95
N PHE A 52 10.38 13.52 -14.54
CA PHE A 52 11.26 14.67 -14.41
C PHE A 52 11.77 15.13 -15.79
N PRO A 53 10.94 15.83 -16.59
CA PRO A 53 11.25 16.19 -17.97
C PRO A 53 12.52 17.04 -18.14
N SER A 54 12.91 17.80 -17.11
CA SER A 54 14.15 18.59 -17.11
C SER A 54 15.41 17.75 -17.32
N ASN A 55 15.38 16.44 -17.04
CA ASN A 55 16.51 15.54 -17.27
C ASN A 55 16.64 15.09 -18.75
N GLY A 56 15.68 15.39 -19.62
CA GLY A 56 15.73 15.00 -21.03
C GLY A 56 16.95 15.57 -21.77
N LYS A 57 17.24 16.87 -21.59
CA LYS A 57 18.40 17.55 -22.20
C LYS A 57 19.74 16.95 -21.76
N LEU A 58 19.84 16.51 -20.51
CA LEU A 58 21.05 15.86 -19.99
C LEU A 58 21.32 14.56 -20.76
N ILE A 59 20.28 13.74 -20.96
CA ILE A 59 20.40 12.47 -21.67
C ILE A 59 20.71 12.66 -23.14
N GLU A 60 20.06 13.61 -23.80
CA GLU A 60 20.37 13.99 -25.18
C GLU A 60 21.86 14.37 -25.34
N THR A 61 22.36 15.20 -24.44
CA THR A 61 23.78 15.60 -24.42
C THR A 61 24.72 14.41 -24.22
N LEU A 62 24.38 13.48 -23.33
CA LEU A 62 25.18 12.29 -23.07
C LEU A 62 25.17 11.33 -24.27
N TYR A 63 24.05 11.18 -24.97
CA TYR A 63 23.95 10.36 -26.18
C TYR A 63 24.74 10.94 -27.35
N LEU A 64 24.69 12.26 -27.55
CA LEU A 64 25.52 12.94 -28.55
C LEU A 64 27.01 12.67 -28.33
N ASN A 65 27.43 12.59 -27.07
CA ASN A 65 28.82 12.37 -26.67
C ASN A 65 29.15 10.89 -26.38
N ARG A 66 28.31 9.92 -26.79
CA ARG A 66 28.44 8.49 -26.42
C ARG A 66 29.76 7.82 -26.81
N LYS A 67 30.56 8.44 -27.69
CA LYS A 67 31.90 7.96 -28.07
C LYS A 67 32.94 8.23 -26.97
N SER A 68 32.68 9.18 -26.07
CA SER A 68 33.56 9.50 -24.94
C SER A 68 33.35 8.53 -23.79
N LYS A 69 34.44 7.92 -23.29
CA LYS A 69 34.41 7.05 -22.10
C LYS A 69 33.82 7.78 -20.89
N THR A 70 34.06 9.08 -20.75
CA THR A 70 33.52 9.91 -19.66
C THR A 70 32.00 10.01 -19.75
N ALA A 71 31.47 10.28 -20.94
CA ALA A 71 30.02 10.36 -21.17
C ALA A 71 29.34 9.02 -20.91
N GLN A 72 29.93 7.91 -21.35
CA GLN A 72 29.43 6.55 -21.08
C GLN A 72 29.38 6.26 -19.58
N LYS A 73 30.45 6.55 -18.84
CA LYS A 73 30.51 6.35 -17.39
C LYS A 73 29.47 7.20 -16.66
N GLN A 74 29.29 8.46 -17.07
CA GLN A 74 28.29 9.35 -16.49
C GLN A 74 26.86 8.88 -16.78
N LEU A 75 26.59 8.42 -18.00
CA LEU A 75 25.30 7.88 -18.41
C LEU A 75 24.95 6.64 -17.58
N HIS A 76 25.84 5.65 -17.54
CA HIS A 76 25.63 4.43 -16.75
C HIS A 76 25.40 4.74 -15.26
N LYS A 77 26.22 5.63 -14.67
CA LYS A 77 26.03 6.07 -13.28
C LYS A 77 24.65 6.71 -13.05
N LYS A 78 24.17 7.51 -14.00
CA LYS A 78 22.86 8.17 -13.90
C LYS A 78 21.71 7.19 -14.04
N ILE A 79 21.82 6.23 -14.94
CA ILE A 79 20.80 5.19 -15.12
C ILE A 79 20.69 4.34 -13.87
N GLU A 80 21.80 3.88 -13.29
CA GLU A 80 21.78 3.13 -12.04
C GLU A 80 21.21 3.95 -10.88
N GLU A 81 21.58 5.22 -10.76
CA GLU A 81 20.99 6.15 -9.79
C GLU A 81 19.46 6.25 -9.98
N TRP A 82 18.97 6.37 -11.21
CA TRP A 82 17.54 6.47 -11.50
C TRP A 82 16.81 5.15 -11.27
N ARG A 83 17.41 4.01 -11.62
CA ARG A 83 16.86 2.68 -11.35
C ARG A 83 16.63 2.49 -9.86
N CYS A 84 17.64 2.78 -9.02
CA CYS A 84 17.50 2.73 -7.57
C CYS A 84 16.38 3.65 -7.05
N ARG A 85 16.27 4.86 -7.59
CA ARG A 85 15.25 5.83 -7.17
C ARG A 85 13.83 5.43 -7.58
N LEU A 86 13.68 4.82 -8.76
CA LEU A 86 12.39 4.31 -9.24
C LEU A 86 11.89 3.11 -8.43
N SER A 87 12.74 2.47 -7.63
CA SER A 87 12.37 1.45 -6.64
C SER A 87 12.41 1.94 -5.19
N ASP A 88 12.54 3.24 -4.94
CA ASP A 88 12.68 3.79 -3.59
C ASP A 88 11.38 4.44 -3.08
N ILE A 89 10.87 3.95 -1.94
CA ILE A 89 9.64 4.45 -1.33
C ILE A 89 9.77 5.93 -0.92
N SER A 90 10.93 6.38 -0.46
CA SER A 90 11.13 7.78 -0.09
C SER A 90 11.06 8.70 -1.30
N TRP A 91 11.56 8.28 -2.46
CA TRP A 91 11.40 9.00 -3.72
C TRP A 91 9.95 9.01 -4.19
N PHE A 92 9.24 7.89 -4.09
CA PHE A 92 7.81 7.81 -4.38
C PHE A 92 7.01 8.79 -3.51
N MET A 93 7.22 8.73 -2.19
CA MET A 93 6.54 9.58 -1.21
C MET A 93 6.91 11.05 -1.37
N ARG A 94 8.15 11.37 -1.73
CA ARG A 94 8.57 12.74 -2.07
C ARG A 94 7.77 13.27 -3.26
N CYS A 95 7.72 12.52 -4.36
CA CYS A 95 6.98 12.93 -5.57
C CYS A 95 5.49 13.12 -5.30
N LEU A 96 4.92 12.25 -4.45
CA LEU A 96 3.52 12.33 -4.06
C LEU A 96 3.27 13.57 -3.20
N ASN A 97 3.99 13.70 -2.08
CA ASN A 97 3.76 14.75 -1.08
C ASN A 97 4.08 16.15 -1.59
N GLU A 98 5.15 16.29 -2.38
CA GLU A 98 5.54 17.57 -2.97
C GLU A 98 4.45 18.08 -3.92
N SER A 99 3.87 17.20 -4.74
CA SER A 99 2.82 17.58 -5.68
C SER A 99 1.57 18.12 -4.98
N PHE A 100 1.18 17.51 -3.85
CA PHE A 100 0.06 17.97 -3.04
C PHE A 100 0.37 19.26 -2.30
N ALA A 101 1.52 19.35 -1.64
CA ALA A 101 1.92 20.56 -0.91
C ALA A 101 1.97 21.79 -1.82
N ARG A 102 2.58 21.65 -3.01
CA ARG A 102 2.63 22.75 -3.99
C ARG A 102 1.26 23.14 -4.53
N ARG A 103 0.33 22.19 -4.65
CA ARG A 103 -1.03 22.46 -5.13
C ARG A 103 -1.85 23.16 -4.04
N ALA A 104 -1.85 22.63 -2.82
CA ALA A 104 -2.56 23.22 -1.69
C ALA A 104 -2.07 24.64 -1.39
N ASN A 105 -0.75 24.82 -1.28
CA ASN A 105 -0.18 26.16 -1.05
C ASN A 105 -0.56 27.17 -2.13
N ARG A 106 -0.63 26.73 -3.40
CA ARG A 106 -1.07 27.60 -4.50
C ARG A 106 -2.57 27.91 -4.44
N GLU A 107 -3.38 26.94 -4.04
CA GLU A 107 -4.83 27.09 -3.89
C GLU A 107 -5.19 28.03 -2.74
N ASP A 108 -4.42 27.99 -1.66
CA ASP A 108 -4.57 28.84 -0.48
C ASP A 108 -3.75 30.14 -0.56
N GLU A 109 -3.12 30.42 -1.71
CA GLU A 109 -2.24 31.58 -1.94
C GLU A 109 -1.17 31.80 -0.85
N CYS A 110 -0.68 30.69 -0.27
CA CYS A 110 0.25 30.72 0.84
C CYS A 110 1.58 30.05 0.50
N SER A 111 2.53 30.16 1.43
CA SER A 111 3.80 29.46 1.36
C SER A 111 4.08 28.77 2.69
N GLY A 112 4.95 27.75 2.66
CA GLY A 112 5.33 27.02 3.86
C GLY A 112 5.00 25.54 3.77
N ARG A 113 4.95 24.92 4.95
CA ARG A 113 4.90 23.47 5.10
C ARG A 113 3.47 22.98 5.18
N PHE A 114 3.07 22.15 4.22
CA PHE A 114 1.74 21.53 4.20
C PHE A 114 1.62 20.29 5.10
N TRP A 115 2.64 19.42 5.13
CA TRP A 115 2.63 18.17 5.89
C TRP A 115 3.28 18.30 7.27
N GLU A 116 2.63 17.80 8.33
CA GLU A 116 3.11 17.84 9.72
C GLU A 116 4.51 17.24 9.92
N GLY A 117 4.84 16.18 9.17
CA GLY A 117 5.95 15.28 9.50
C GLY A 117 6.64 14.63 8.31
N ARG A 118 7.68 13.86 8.61
CA ARG A 118 8.09 12.75 7.75
C ARG A 118 7.00 11.68 7.78
N PHE A 119 6.85 10.94 6.68
CA PHE A 119 5.95 9.80 6.66
C PHE A 119 6.46 8.70 7.60
N LYS A 120 5.55 7.89 8.14
CA LYS A 120 5.88 6.66 8.88
C LYS A 120 5.89 5.50 7.89
N SER A 121 6.86 4.60 8.03
CA SER A 121 6.98 3.40 7.22
C SER A 121 7.16 2.18 8.13
N GLN A 122 6.45 1.11 7.82
CA GLN A 122 6.51 -0.16 8.53
C GLN A 122 6.62 -1.29 7.50
N ALA A 123 7.65 -2.13 7.62
CA ALA A 123 7.81 -3.30 6.76
C ALA A 123 6.75 -4.36 7.12
N LEU A 124 6.07 -4.92 6.12
CA LEU A 124 5.14 -6.04 6.30
C LEU A 124 5.91 -7.31 5.92
N LEU A 125 6.06 -8.23 6.88
CA LEU A 125 7.04 -9.32 6.81
C LEU A 125 6.43 -10.70 6.52
N ASP A 126 5.10 -10.80 6.53
CA ASP A 126 4.36 -12.00 6.14
C ASP A 126 2.94 -11.66 5.67
N GLU A 127 2.26 -12.68 5.14
CA GLU A 127 0.90 -12.60 4.60
C GLU A 127 -0.11 -12.17 5.67
N LYS A 128 0.07 -12.61 6.93
CA LYS A 128 -0.80 -12.21 8.05
C LYS A 128 -0.75 -10.71 8.26
N ALA A 129 0.46 -10.14 8.32
CA ALA A 129 0.65 -8.71 8.44
C ALA A 129 0.12 -7.96 7.21
N LEU A 130 0.34 -8.48 6.00
CA LEU A 130 -0.12 -7.86 4.76
C LEU A 130 -1.65 -7.77 4.71
N VAL A 131 -2.37 -8.88 4.86
CA VAL A 131 -3.84 -8.90 4.80
C VAL A 131 -4.46 -8.06 5.92
N THR A 132 -3.92 -8.16 7.14
CA THR A 132 -4.41 -7.37 8.27
C THR A 132 -4.15 -5.87 8.07
N CYS A 133 -2.99 -5.49 7.52
CA CYS A 133 -2.66 -4.09 7.22
C CYS A 133 -3.54 -3.53 6.11
N MET A 134 -3.78 -4.30 5.04
CA MET A 134 -4.71 -3.91 3.98
C MET A 134 -6.11 -3.68 4.53
N ALA A 135 -6.63 -4.60 5.35
CA ALA A 135 -7.93 -4.44 6.01
C ALA A 135 -7.94 -3.23 6.95
N TYR A 136 -6.85 -2.98 7.69
CA TYR A 136 -6.69 -1.75 8.46
C TYR A 136 -6.74 -0.52 7.55
N VAL A 137 -6.10 -0.50 6.39
CA VAL A 137 -6.16 0.66 5.50
C VAL A 137 -7.57 0.84 4.91
N ASP A 138 -8.16 -0.22 4.36
CA ASP A 138 -9.47 -0.19 3.71
C ASP A 138 -10.62 0.18 4.66
N LEU A 139 -10.56 -0.26 5.91
CA LEU A 139 -11.56 0.06 6.94
C LEU A 139 -11.32 1.42 7.62
N ASN A 140 -10.40 2.26 7.14
CA ASN A 140 -10.10 3.53 7.80
C ASN A 140 -11.32 4.47 7.89
N PRO A 141 -12.11 4.71 6.82
CA PRO A 141 -13.34 5.50 6.91
C PRO A 141 -14.35 4.95 7.92
N VAL A 142 -14.47 3.62 8.00
CA VAL A 142 -15.37 2.94 8.95
C VAL A 142 -14.92 3.17 10.39
N ARG A 143 -13.63 2.99 10.67
CA ARG A 143 -13.08 3.25 12.01
C ARG A 143 -13.14 4.71 12.43
N ALA A 144 -13.07 5.63 11.47
CA ALA A 144 -13.20 7.06 11.71
C ALA A 144 -14.67 7.48 11.90
N GLY A 145 -15.65 6.58 11.73
CA GLY A 145 -17.07 6.88 11.83
C GLY A 145 -17.62 7.70 10.65
N ILE A 146 -16.90 7.75 9.53
CA ILE A 146 -17.34 8.46 8.32
C ILE A 146 -18.39 7.65 7.56
N THR A 147 -18.33 6.33 7.66
CA THR A 147 -19.26 5.43 6.98
C THR A 147 -19.41 4.11 7.73
N ASP A 148 -20.48 3.39 7.45
CA ASP A 148 -20.88 2.11 8.01
C ASP A 148 -20.87 0.97 6.98
N ALA A 149 -20.37 1.21 5.77
CA ALA A 149 -20.29 0.21 4.71
C ALA A 149 -19.09 0.42 3.77
N LEU A 150 -18.66 -0.66 3.12
CA LEU A 150 -17.49 -0.67 2.24
C LEU A 150 -17.70 0.11 0.93
N ASP A 151 -18.90 0.01 0.36
CA ASP A 151 -19.28 0.67 -0.90
C ASP A 151 -19.37 2.19 -0.78
N SER A 152 -19.63 2.69 0.42
CA SER A 152 -19.63 4.11 0.79
C SER A 152 -18.29 4.61 1.37
N SER A 153 -17.26 3.75 1.42
CA SER A 153 -15.90 4.13 1.82
C SER A 153 -15.19 4.88 0.69
N ASP A 154 -15.63 6.11 0.43
CA ASP A 154 -15.10 6.95 -0.65
C ASP A 154 -13.57 7.13 -0.52
N PHE A 155 -12.89 7.13 -1.67
CA PHE A 155 -11.44 7.30 -1.78
C PHE A 155 -10.57 6.20 -1.14
N THR A 156 -11.03 4.95 -1.18
CA THR A 156 -10.31 3.77 -0.67
C THR A 156 -10.11 2.69 -1.73
N SER A 157 -9.10 1.83 -1.53
CA SER A 157 -8.88 0.69 -2.41
C SER A 157 -10.03 -0.30 -2.37
N ILE A 158 -10.68 -0.51 -1.22
CA ILE A 158 -11.85 -1.42 -1.14
C ILE A 158 -13.00 -0.94 -2.02
N GLN A 159 -13.30 0.36 -2.05
CA GLN A 159 -14.31 0.89 -2.96
C GLN A 159 -13.93 0.65 -4.43
N GLU A 160 -12.67 0.89 -4.79
CA GLU A 160 -12.18 0.60 -6.14
C GLU A 160 -12.31 -0.88 -6.51
N ARG A 161 -11.91 -1.79 -5.60
CA ARG A 161 -12.02 -3.24 -5.81
C ARG A 161 -13.47 -3.67 -6.03
N LEU A 162 -14.39 -3.13 -5.22
CA LEU A 162 -15.83 -3.40 -5.36
C LEU A 162 -16.38 -2.86 -6.69
N ILE A 163 -15.95 -1.69 -7.13
CA ILE A 163 -16.33 -1.11 -8.44
C ILE A 163 -15.82 -1.98 -9.59
N VAL A 164 -14.55 -2.38 -9.56
CA VAL A 164 -13.95 -3.22 -10.59
C VAL A 164 -14.68 -4.56 -10.67
N HIS A 165 -14.95 -5.18 -9.52
CA HIS A 165 -15.72 -6.41 -9.45
C HIS A 165 -17.14 -6.23 -9.99
N ALA A 166 -17.87 -5.19 -9.55
CA ALA A 166 -19.23 -4.91 -10.01
C ALA A 166 -19.31 -4.70 -11.52
N LYS A 167 -18.28 -4.14 -12.17
CA LYS A 167 -18.23 -3.99 -13.63
C LYS A 167 -18.20 -5.35 -14.35
N GLN A 168 -17.54 -6.36 -13.77
CA GLN A 168 -17.39 -7.70 -14.35
C GLN A 168 -18.62 -8.60 -14.15
N VAL A 169 -19.46 -8.30 -13.16
CA VAL A 169 -20.68 -9.07 -12.89
C VAL A 169 -21.77 -8.74 -13.92
N LYS A 170 -22.33 -9.79 -14.57
CA LYS A 170 -23.46 -9.68 -15.52
C LYS A 170 -24.75 -9.28 -14.81
N ASN A 171 -25.18 -10.07 -13.82
CA ASN A 171 -26.41 -9.86 -13.05
C ASN A 171 -26.09 -9.12 -11.75
N ARG A 172 -26.03 -7.79 -11.83
CA ARG A 172 -25.61 -6.95 -10.70
C ARG A 172 -26.69 -6.89 -9.63
N SER A 173 -26.28 -6.99 -8.36
CA SER A 173 -27.16 -6.68 -7.24
C SER A 173 -27.51 -5.19 -7.20
N TYR A 174 -28.57 -4.84 -6.49
CA TYR A 174 -28.95 -3.44 -6.29
C TYR A 174 -27.81 -2.60 -5.69
N ARG A 175 -27.05 -3.16 -4.72
CA ARG A 175 -25.87 -2.53 -4.12
C ARG A 175 -24.79 -2.25 -5.17
N GLN A 176 -24.51 -3.21 -6.06
CA GLN A 176 -23.55 -3.04 -7.15
C GLN A 176 -23.99 -1.99 -8.17
N HIS A 177 -25.28 -1.95 -8.51
CA HIS A 177 -25.82 -0.92 -9.41
C HIS A 177 -25.69 0.49 -8.80
N ARG A 178 -26.03 0.63 -7.51
CA ARG A 178 -25.88 1.89 -6.76
C ARG A 178 -24.43 2.34 -6.70
N LEU A 179 -23.50 1.42 -6.45
CA LEU A 179 -22.06 1.71 -6.40
C LEU A 179 -21.54 2.29 -7.73
N LEU A 180 -21.99 1.76 -8.87
CA LEU A 180 -21.57 2.21 -10.20
C LEU A 180 -22.23 3.52 -10.66
N THR A 181 -23.29 3.97 -10.00
CA THR A 181 -24.02 5.20 -10.33
C THR A 181 -23.77 6.34 -9.32
N ARG A 182 -23.11 6.05 -8.19
CA ARG A 182 -22.83 7.01 -7.12
C ARG A 182 -21.90 8.13 -7.60
N ARG A 183 -22.31 9.38 -7.40
CA ARG A 183 -21.52 10.57 -7.77
C ARG A 183 -20.14 10.60 -7.11
N ALA A 184 -20.04 10.20 -5.85
CA ALA A 184 -18.76 10.17 -5.13
C ALA A 184 -17.75 9.18 -5.74
N ALA A 185 -18.23 8.09 -6.37
CA ALA A 185 -17.39 7.13 -7.09
C ALA A 185 -16.93 7.62 -8.48
N LYS A 186 -17.38 8.80 -8.94
CA LYS A 186 -17.02 9.34 -10.27
C LYS A 186 -15.52 9.50 -10.45
N HIS A 187 -14.77 9.71 -9.37
CA HIS A 187 -13.30 9.78 -9.42
C HIS A 187 -12.62 8.46 -9.81
N LEU A 188 -13.32 7.32 -9.68
CA LEU A 188 -12.90 5.98 -10.11
C LEU A 188 -13.57 5.55 -11.43
N LEU A 189 -14.71 6.14 -11.76
CA LEU A 189 -15.53 5.80 -12.93
C LEU A 189 -15.31 6.72 -14.14
N GLY A 190 -14.75 7.91 -13.92
CA GLY A 190 -14.53 8.92 -14.97
C GLY A 190 -13.50 8.50 -16.02
N ARG A 191 -13.50 9.19 -17.16
CA ARG A 191 -12.51 8.97 -18.23
C ARG A 191 -11.10 9.08 -17.66
N GLN A 192 -10.29 8.06 -17.92
CA GLN A 192 -8.90 8.03 -17.52
C GLN A 192 -8.17 9.22 -18.16
N SER A 193 -7.33 9.88 -17.37
CA SER A 193 -6.40 10.90 -17.85
C SER A 193 -5.58 10.38 -19.02
N ALA A 194 -5.09 11.27 -19.90
CA ALA A 194 -4.13 10.91 -20.95
C ALA A 194 -2.82 10.33 -20.38
N SER A 195 -2.53 10.54 -19.09
CA SER A 195 -1.37 9.98 -18.40
C SER A 195 -1.52 8.47 -18.12
N ARG A 196 -0.44 7.72 -18.33
CA ARG A 196 -0.34 6.29 -17.97
C ARG A 196 -0.59 6.13 -16.46
N GLN A 197 -1.51 5.26 -16.08
CA GLN A 197 -1.84 4.94 -14.69
C GLN A 197 -1.69 3.45 -14.43
N SER A 198 -1.16 3.07 -13.26
CA SER A 198 -1.18 1.69 -12.82
C SER A 198 -2.58 1.32 -12.35
N ARG A 199 -2.99 0.08 -12.62
CA ARG A 199 -4.20 -0.49 -12.03
C ARG A 199 -3.89 -0.98 -10.62
N LEU A 200 -4.87 -0.89 -9.74
CA LEU A 200 -4.79 -1.58 -8.46
C LEU A 200 -4.75 -3.10 -8.73
N LYS A 201 -3.72 -3.79 -8.23
CA LYS A 201 -3.57 -5.24 -8.37
C LYS A 201 -4.73 -5.96 -7.70
N SER A 202 -5.31 -6.98 -8.34
CA SER A 202 -6.28 -7.86 -7.68
C SER A 202 -5.61 -8.61 -6.53
N LEU A 203 -6.38 -9.16 -5.58
CA LEU A 203 -5.80 -9.92 -4.46
C LEU A 203 -5.00 -11.13 -4.93
N SER A 204 -5.39 -11.76 -6.04
CA SER A 204 -4.67 -12.89 -6.64
C SER A 204 -3.36 -12.49 -7.33
N GLU A 205 -3.22 -11.21 -7.69
CA GLU A 205 -2.01 -10.65 -8.32
C GLU A 205 -1.04 -10.05 -7.30
N LEU A 206 -1.44 -9.95 -6.03
CA LEU A 206 -0.56 -9.49 -4.99
C LEU A 206 0.47 -10.58 -4.69
N PRO A 207 1.77 -10.24 -4.75
CA PRO A 207 2.81 -11.19 -4.39
C PRO A 207 2.65 -11.59 -2.92
N GLY A 208 2.91 -12.85 -2.63
CA GLY A 208 3.12 -13.26 -1.24
C GLY A 208 4.37 -12.58 -0.69
N VAL A 209 4.47 -12.57 0.64
CA VAL A 209 5.57 -11.92 1.34
C VAL A 209 6.70 -12.92 1.62
N SER A 210 6.36 -14.20 1.78
CA SER A 210 7.33 -15.30 1.86
C SER A 210 7.76 -15.79 0.48
N GLU A 211 9.04 -16.17 0.33
CA GLU A 211 9.57 -16.84 -0.88
C GLU A 211 8.81 -18.14 -1.21
N THR A 212 8.19 -18.76 -0.20
CA THR A 212 7.43 -20.01 -0.33
C THR A 212 5.99 -19.81 -0.81
N SER A 213 5.49 -18.58 -0.84
CA SER A 213 4.10 -18.28 -1.13
C SER A 213 4.02 -17.29 -2.30
N PRO A 214 3.65 -17.74 -3.50
CA PRO A 214 3.64 -16.87 -4.68
C PRO A 214 2.52 -15.82 -4.65
N SER A 215 1.49 -16.02 -3.81
CA SER A 215 0.33 -15.13 -3.70
C SER A 215 -0.29 -15.18 -2.31
N LEU A 216 -1.18 -14.23 -2.03
CA LEU A 216 -1.93 -14.18 -0.77
C LEU A 216 -2.92 -15.36 -0.64
N PRO A 217 -3.00 -16.03 0.53
CA PRO A 217 -3.91 -17.15 0.78
C PRO A 217 -5.34 -16.68 1.07
N ILE A 218 -5.87 -15.74 0.28
CA ILE A 218 -7.25 -15.28 0.39
C ILE A 218 -7.79 -14.87 -0.98
N SER A 219 -8.97 -15.38 -1.32
CA SER A 219 -9.65 -14.98 -2.55
C SER A 219 -10.21 -13.56 -2.42
N GLN A 220 -10.43 -12.90 -3.56
CA GLN A 220 -11.05 -11.58 -3.56
C GLN A 220 -12.45 -11.58 -2.93
N GLN A 221 -13.25 -12.62 -3.20
CA GLN A 221 -14.59 -12.73 -2.62
C GLN A 221 -14.53 -12.94 -1.10
N SER A 222 -13.68 -13.86 -0.65
CA SER A 222 -13.46 -14.12 0.79
C SER A 222 -13.00 -12.86 1.52
N TYR A 223 -12.15 -12.04 0.90
CA TYR A 223 -11.72 -10.76 1.47
C TYR A 223 -12.88 -9.76 1.61
N PHE A 224 -13.72 -9.63 0.59
CA PHE A 224 -14.90 -8.75 0.65
C PHE A 224 -15.86 -9.19 1.75
N ASP A 225 -16.17 -10.48 1.80
CA ASP A 225 -17.10 -11.04 2.79
C ASP A 225 -16.53 -10.91 4.21
N LEU A 226 -15.22 -11.12 4.38
CA LEU A 226 -14.53 -10.92 5.66
C LEU A 226 -14.62 -9.45 6.10
N LEU A 227 -14.38 -8.50 5.19
CA LEU A 227 -14.46 -7.08 5.54
C LEU A 227 -15.90 -6.63 5.84
N ASP A 228 -16.90 -7.06 5.07
CA ASP A 228 -18.31 -6.71 5.34
C ASP A 228 -18.74 -7.24 6.71
N THR A 229 -18.37 -8.47 7.09
CA THR A 229 -18.62 -8.99 8.45
C THR A 229 -17.81 -8.23 9.50
N THR A 230 -16.56 -7.85 9.19
CA THR A 230 -15.73 -7.04 10.10
C THR A 230 -16.36 -5.68 10.36
N VAL A 231 -16.95 -5.01 9.37
CA VAL A 231 -17.67 -3.74 9.54
C VAL A 231 -18.80 -3.89 10.56
N LYS A 232 -19.62 -4.95 10.44
CA LYS A 232 -20.68 -5.26 11.41
C LYS A 232 -20.11 -5.47 12.81
N ALA A 233 -19.05 -6.27 12.94
CA ALA A 233 -18.39 -6.49 14.22
C ALA A 233 -17.82 -5.19 14.83
N LEU A 234 -17.25 -4.29 14.01
CA LEU A 234 -16.72 -3.00 14.48
C LEU A 234 -17.80 -2.08 15.04
N SER A 235 -19.01 -2.11 14.48
CA SER A 235 -20.15 -1.33 15.00
C SER A 235 -20.56 -1.76 16.42
N LEU A 236 -20.38 -3.04 16.75
CA LEU A 236 -20.72 -3.63 18.05
C LEU A 236 -19.56 -3.59 19.06
N LEU A 237 -18.32 -3.38 18.60
CA LEU A 237 -17.11 -3.63 19.37
C LEU A 237 -16.96 -2.75 20.63
N LYS A 238 -17.61 -1.59 20.67
CA LYS A 238 -17.56 -0.67 21.82
C LYS A 238 -18.36 -1.21 23.00
N ASP A 239 -19.60 -1.63 22.75
CA ASP A 239 -20.59 -1.90 23.79
C ASP A 239 -20.86 -3.40 23.95
N GLU A 240 -20.73 -4.19 22.89
CA GLU A 240 -21.17 -5.58 22.82
C GLU A 240 -20.08 -6.52 22.28
N LYS A 241 -18.94 -6.57 22.98
CA LYS A 241 -17.74 -7.32 22.52
C LYS A 241 -18.01 -8.78 22.19
N GLU A 242 -18.79 -9.49 23.00
CA GLU A 242 -19.09 -10.89 22.74
C GLU A 242 -20.00 -11.06 21.52
N LYS A 243 -20.96 -10.15 21.28
CA LYS A 243 -21.73 -10.14 20.03
C LYS A 243 -20.85 -9.81 18.82
N ALA A 244 -19.92 -8.89 18.96
CA ALA A 244 -18.95 -8.57 17.89
C ALA A 244 -18.11 -9.80 17.50
N LEU A 245 -17.76 -10.65 18.48
CA LEU A 245 -17.05 -11.90 18.23
C LEU A 245 -17.96 -12.96 17.59
N ALA A 246 -19.19 -13.10 18.09
CA ALA A 246 -20.19 -14.02 17.54
C ALA A 246 -20.48 -13.73 16.05
N VAL A 247 -20.60 -12.45 15.67
CA VAL A 247 -20.80 -12.04 14.25
C VAL A 247 -19.66 -12.52 13.33
N MET A 248 -18.45 -12.69 13.87
CA MET A 248 -17.30 -13.15 13.10
C MET A 248 -17.16 -14.68 13.05
N GLU A 249 -18.03 -15.46 13.72
CA GLU A 249 -17.95 -16.93 13.75
C GLU A 249 -18.02 -17.53 12.35
N ASP A 250 -18.91 -17.02 11.50
CA ASP A 250 -19.05 -17.44 10.10
C ASP A 250 -17.80 -17.19 9.24
N LYS A 251 -16.83 -16.42 9.75
CA LYS A 251 -15.57 -16.10 9.07
C LYS A 251 -14.37 -16.82 9.69
N GLN A 252 -14.58 -17.72 10.65
CA GLN A 252 -13.50 -18.47 11.29
C GLN A 252 -12.72 -19.34 10.29
N SER A 253 -13.37 -19.95 9.30
CA SER A 253 -12.66 -20.74 8.28
C SER A 253 -11.69 -19.86 7.46
N VAL A 254 -12.15 -18.73 6.95
CA VAL A 254 -11.30 -17.78 6.19
C VAL A 254 -10.15 -17.24 7.05
N LEU A 255 -10.43 -16.92 8.31
CA LEU A 255 -9.41 -16.48 9.26
C LEU A 255 -8.44 -17.61 9.65
N GLY A 256 -8.92 -18.85 9.69
CA GLY A 256 -8.15 -20.06 9.92
C GLY A 256 -7.17 -20.34 8.79
N ASP A 257 -7.59 -20.14 7.53
CA ASP A 257 -6.70 -20.24 6.35
C ASP A 257 -5.57 -19.21 6.39
N LEU A 258 -5.84 -18.02 6.95
CA LEU A 258 -4.83 -17.00 7.24
C LEU A 258 -4.02 -17.29 8.51
N ASN A 259 -4.41 -18.28 9.30
CA ASN A 259 -3.88 -18.58 10.62
C ASN A 259 -3.92 -17.35 11.56
N ILE A 260 -5.07 -16.66 11.61
CA ILE A 260 -5.35 -15.50 12.46
C ILE A 260 -6.60 -15.79 13.31
N GLY A 261 -6.50 -15.66 14.63
CA GLY A 261 -7.69 -15.77 15.49
C GLY A 261 -8.61 -14.55 15.40
N THR A 262 -9.92 -14.72 15.54
CA THR A 262 -10.93 -13.64 15.47
C THR A 262 -10.63 -12.44 16.39
N ARG A 263 -10.29 -12.71 17.66
CA ARG A 263 -9.94 -11.64 18.63
C ARG A 263 -8.70 -10.86 18.16
N SER A 264 -7.74 -11.55 17.56
CA SER A 264 -6.53 -10.94 17.04
C SER A 264 -6.77 -10.15 15.76
N TRP A 265 -7.62 -10.67 14.85
CA TRP A 265 -8.06 -9.96 13.65
C TRP A 265 -8.68 -8.61 14.02
N LEU A 266 -9.70 -8.60 14.90
CA LEU A 266 -10.38 -7.38 15.32
C LEU A 266 -9.43 -6.39 16.01
N LYS A 267 -8.48 -6.86 16.82
CA LYS A 267 -7.43 -6.01 17.39
C LYS A 267 -6.51 -5.43 16.29
N GLY A 268 -6.07 -6.27 15.36
CA GLY A 268 -5.19 -5.89 14.26
C GLY A 268 -5.81 -4.82 13.36
N VAL A 269 -7.04 -5.04 12.88
CA VAL A 269 -7.73 -4.10 11.98
C VAL A 269 -8.18 -2.81 12.66
N THR A 270 -8.19 -2.74 14.00
CA THR A 270 -8.52 -1.52 14.76
C THR A 270 -7.30 -0.73 15.21
N LYS A 271 -6.25 -1.41 15.66
CA LYS A 271 -5.11 -0.81 16.35
C LYS A 271 -3.77 -1.22 15.75
N PHE A 272 -3.71 -1.54 14.45
CA PHE A 272 -2.51 -2.01 13.74
C PHE A 272 -1.24 -1.23 14.11
N HIS A 273 -1.30 0.10 14.00
CA HIS A 273 -0.17 1.00 14.28
C HIS A 273 0.33 0.98 15.74
N ARG A 274 -0.46 0.48 16.70
CA ARG A 274 -0.08 0.43 18.12
C ARG A 274 0.76 -0.79 18.46
N TYR A 275 0.66 -1.85 17.66
CA TYR A 275 1.29 -3.13 17.97
C TYR A 275 2.65 -3.29 17.31
N TYR A 276 2.86 -2.61 16.19
CA TYR A 276 4.07 -2.74 15.38
C TYR A 276 4.85 -1.43 15.37
N ALA A 277 6.18 -1.54 15.54
CA ALA A 277 7.09 -0.39 15.54
C ALA A 277 7.58 -0.07 14.13
N HIS A 278 8.67 -0.73 13.69
CA HIS A 278 9.26 -0.55 12.36
C HIS A 278 8.90 -1.68 11.38
N ALA A 279 8.39 -2.79 11.89
CA ALA A 279 7.95 -3.92 11.09
C ALA A 279 6.77 -4.64 11.75
N ALA A 280 5.93 -5.25 10.92
CA ALA A 280 4.77 -6.04 11.30
C ALA A 280 4.87 -7.43 10.67
N GLY A 281 4.58 -8.44 11.48
CA GLY A 281 4.68 -9.85 11.11
C GLY A 281 4.50 -10.70 12.36
N THR A 282 4.56 -12.01 12.18
CA THR A 282 4.74 -13.01 13.24
C THR A 282 6.04 -12.74 14.01
N GLU A 283 6.13 -13.32 15.21
CA GLU A 283 7.32 -13.20 16.05
C GLU A 283 8.58 -13.67 15.29
N SER A 284 8.49 -14.80 14.60
CA SER A 284 9.54 -15.38 13.77
C SER A 284 10.01 -14.42 12.67
N SER A 285 9.06 -13.84 11.93
CA SER A 285 9.36 -12.87 10.86
C SER A 285 10.08 -11.63 11.40
N ILE A 286 9.62 -11.08 12.53
CA ILE A 286 10.25 -9.91 13.16
C ILE A 286 11.67 -10.23 13.65
N ILE A 287 11.88 -11.41 14.24
CA ILE A 287 13.21 -11.85 14.68
C ILE A 287 14.16 -11.99 13.49
N ASN A 288 13.70 -12.61 12.39
CA ASN A 288 14.49 -12.80 11.19
C ASN A 288 14.84 -11.46 10.52
N PHE A 289 13.89 -10.53 10.45
CA PHE A 289 14.11 -9.18 9.94
C PHE A 289 15.14 -8.43 10.79
N HIS A 290 15.07 -8.54 12.12
CA HIS A 290 16.04 -7.93 13.02
C HIS A 290 17.46 -8.49 12.81
N LYS A 291 17.61 -9.82 12.71
CA LYS A 291 18.89 -10.47 12.38
C LYS A 291 19.45 -10.00 11.05
N HIS A 292 18.59 -9.87 10.03
CA HIS A 292 18.99 -9.38 8.71
C HIS A 292 19.52 -7.94 8.75
N ARG A 293 18.88 -7.06 9.52
CA ARG A 293 19.34 -5.67 9.72
C ARG A 293 20.71 -5.57 10.39
N ILE A 294 20.96 -6.42 11.39
CA ILE A 294 22.29 -6.53 11.99
C ILE A 294 23.32 -6.97 10.95
N LYS A 295 23.00 -8.01 10.16
CA LYS A 295 23.90 -8.55 9.12
C LYS A 295 24.22 -7.52 8.03
N THR A 296 23.28 -6.63 7.71
CA THR A 296 23.44 -5.56 6.71
C THR A 296 24.12 -4.30 7.27
N GLY A 297 24.61 -4.35 8.51
CA GLY A 297 25.46 -3.31 9.11
C GLY A 297 24.70 -2.27 9.93
N GLU A 298 23.41 -2.48 10.21
CA GLU A 298 22.67 -1.57 11.05
C GLU A 298 23.08 -1.68 12.53
N LYS A 299 23.40 -0.53 13.13
CA LYS A 299 23.90 -0.48 14.52
C LYS A 299 22.73 -0.37 15.50
N PHE A 300 22.64 -1.35 16.40
CA PHE A 300 21.69 -1.34 17.50
C PHE A 300 22.42 -1.14 18.83
N LYS A 301 21.87 -0.27 19.70
CA LYS A 301 22.40 -0.08 21.05
C LYS A 301 22.34 -1.37 21.88
N HIS A 302 21.32 -2.19 21.65
CA HIS A 302 21.12 -3.49 22.28
C HIS A 302 20.61 -4.51 21.25
N PRO A 303 21.49 -5.22 20.54
CA PRO A 303 21.10 -6.11 19.43
C PRO A 303 20.31 -7.33 19.91
N ASP A 304 20.63 -7.88 21.08
CA ASP A 304 20.01 -9.13 21.57
C ASP A 304 18.96 -8.91 22.66
N LYS A 305 18.72 -7.64 23.04
CA LYS A 305 17.76 -7.29 24.09
C LYS A 305 16.63 -6.44 23.50
N TRP A 306 15.39 -6.91 23.68
CA TRP A 306 14.14 -6.20 23.35
C TRP A 306 13.95 -5.90 21.85
N ILE A 307 13.64 -6.93 21.07
CA ILE A 307 13.19 -6.77 19.67
C ILE A 307 11.80 -6.12 19.68
N ARG A 308 11.73 -4.84 19.31
CA ARG A 308 10.46 -4.08 19.30
C ARG A 308 9.44 -4.72 18.36
N GLY A 309 8.24 -4.98 18.88
CA GLY A 309 7.14 -5.59 18.12
C GLY A 309 7.02 -7.12 18.27
N ALA A 310 8.05 -7.82 18.77
CA ALA A 310 8.01 -9.29 18.93
C ALA A 310 6.93 -9.75 19.93
N LYS A 311 6.86 -9.16 21.13
CA LYS A 311 5.82 -9.50 22.13
C LYS A 311 4.39 -9.22 21.62
N PRO A 312 4.07 -8.02 21.06
CA PRO A 312 2.77 -7.78 20.43
C PRO A 312 2.47 -8.73 19.27
N ALA A 313 3.45 -9.07 18.44
CA ALA A 313 3.30 -10.01 17.34
C ALA A 313 2.86 -11.39 17.83
N LYS A 314 3.51 -11.92 18.88
CA LYS A 314 3.11 -13.17 19.53
C LYS A 314 1.66 -13.14 20.03
N GLN A 315 1.24 -12.01 20.59
CA GLN A 315 -0.14 -11.83 21.07
C GLN A 315 -1.18 -11.75 19.94
N LEU A 316 -0.79 -11.25 18.76
CA LEU A 316 -1.71 -11.07 17.64
C LEU A 316 -1.73 -12.27 16.70
N PHE A 317 -0.57 -12.79 16.31
CA PHE A 317 -0.50 -13.82 15.28
C PHE A 317 -0.21 -15.22 15.81
N GLY A 318 -0.10 -15.37 17.13
CA GLY A 318 0.28 -16.64 17.76
C GLY A 318 1.73 -17.02 17.47
N THR A 319 2.10 -18.21 17.92
CA THR A 319 3.30 -18.94 17.47
C THR A 319 2.97 -19.75 16.23
#